data_AF-A0A812MSM2-F1
#
_entry.id   AF-A0A812MSM2-F1
#
_cell.length_a   1.000
_cell.length_b   1.000
_cell.length_c   1.000
_cell.angle_alpha   90.00
_cell.angle_beta   90.00
_cell.angle_gamma   90.00
#
_symmetry.space_group_name_H-M   'P 1'
#
loop_
_entity.id
_entity.type
_entity.pdbx_description
1 polymer ?
#
loop_
_entity_poly.entity_id
_entity_poly.type
_entity_poly.pdbx_seq_one_letter_code
_entity_poly.pdbx_strand_id
1 'polypeptide(L)'
;MASGLFDEHETEAAAADAPAAGRRTKLYPWDSVASQLFEPYGECPINGMSLKDVWNGAAAGNKKAAYHSHLCADQEADPWHVGAGISLTAAALSAAIEHFKKPEMKKLIVPEYYNKAEEEIKELEPLLALLNLGKGSQSQRDTGTFRSAKRHKATATASATTGSQAEILDAASKFYKWLTRPKSAFRSMLFLLSGANTFFSGHCADVVARAGIENKPITEEQFVAAMKARSQKMPVPAGAGPKGSDATGLFDS
;
A
#
# COMPACT_ATOMS: atom_id res chain seq x y z
N MET A 1 -14.03 16.47 47.17
CA MET A 1 -15.35 16.00 47.63
C MET A 1 -16.31 16.18 46.45
N ALA A 2 -16.30 15.41 45.35
CA ALA A 2 -16.29 13.96 45.17
C ALA A 2 -17.52 13.28 45.82
N SER A 3 -18.62 13.21 45.06
CA SER A 3 -19.76 12.27 45.19
C SER A 3 -20.86 12.74 44.23
N GLY A 4 -21.41 11.98 43.28
CA GLY A 4 -21.17 10.64 42.78
C GLY A 4 -21.85 10.56 41.41
N LEU A 5 -21.24 9.86 40.47
CA LEU A 5 -21.80 9.61 39.13
C LEU A 5 -21.65 8.12 38.76
N PHE A 6 -21.75 7.28 39.78
CA PHE A 6 -21.97 5.84 39.66
C PHE A 6 -23.29 5.58 40.35
N ASP A 7 -24.36 5.57 39.56
CA ASP A 7 -25.55 4.81 39.88
C ASP A 7 -25.79 3.88 38.68
N GLU A 8 -25.71 2.60 38.99
CA GLU A 8 -25.89 1.48 38.09
C GLU A 8 -27.35 1.43 37.63
N HIS A 9 -27.55 1.27 36.32
CA HIS A 9 -28.60 0.41 35.83
C HIS A 9 -28.06 -0.36 34.63
N GLU A 10 -27.44 -1.50 34.95
CA GLU A 10 -27.38 -2.65 34.08
C GLU A 10 -28.82 -3.05 33.71
N THR A 11 -29.20 -2.77 32.48
CA THR A 11 -30.18 -3.58 31.77
C THR A 11 -29.44 -4.32 30.68
N GLU A 12 -29.06 -5.55 30.97
CA GLU A 12 -28.72 -6.59 30.00
C GLU A 12 -29.93 -6.81 29.09
N ALA A 13 -30.05 -6.00 28.03
CA ALA A 13 -30.75 -6.41 26.83
C ALA A 13 -29.77 -7.27 26.03
N ALA A 14 -29.99 -8.59 26.08
CA ALA A 14 -29.29 -9.59 25.28
C ALA A 14 -29.29 -9.19 23.80
N ALA A 15 -28.24 -8.49 23.38
CA ALA A 15 -27.88 -8.34 21.98
C ALA A 15 -27.30 -9.70 21.55
N ALA A 16 -28.20 -10.53 21.02
CA ALA A 16 -27.86 -11.78 20.35
C ALA A 16 -26.57 -11.63 19.54
N ASP A 17 -25.66 -12.59 19.70
CA ASP A 17 -24.36 -12.71 19.04
C ASP A 17 -24.41 -12.24 17.58
N ALA A 18 -24.09 -10.98 17.35
CA ALA A 18 -23.64 -10.54 16.05
C ALA A 18 -22.28 -11.21 15.85
N PRO A 19 -22.08 -12.03 14.80
CA PRO A 19 -20.78 -12.65 14.57
C PRO A 19 -19.73 -11.56 14.56
N ALA A 20 -18.69 -11.70 15.40
CA ALA A 20 -17.60 -10.74 15.49
C ALA A 20 -17.16 -10.38 14.07
N ALA A 21 -17.40 -9.13 13.65
CA ALA A 21 -17.16 -8.73 12.29
C ALA A 21 -15.69 -9.03 11.95
N GLY A 22 -15.47 -9.95 10.99
CA GLY A 22 -14.13 -10.38 10.62
C GLY A 22 -13.25 -9.18 10.27
N ARG A 23 -11.97 -9.21 10.65
CA ARG A 23 -11.03 -8.14 10.30
C ARG A 23 -10.97 -8.00 8.78
N ARG A 24 -11.08 -6.76 8.28
CA ARG A 24 -11.11 -6.54 6.82
C ARG A 24 -9.72 -6.71 6.20
N THR A 25 -9.68 -7.29 5.00
CA THR A 25 -8.47 -7.38 4.16
C THR A 25 -8.28 -6.13 3.28
N LYS A 26 -9.34 -5.36 3.07
CA LYS A 26 -9.32 -4.08 2.36
C LYS A 26 -8.65 -2.98 3.19
N LEU A 27 -7.54 -2.41 2.71
CA LEU A 27 -6.86 -1.30 3.37
C LEU A 27 -7.39 0.04 2.88
N TYR A 28 -7.66 0.95 3.82
CA TYR A 28 -7.80 2.36 3.54
C TYR A 28 -6.43 3.03 3.64
N PRO A 29 -6.24 4.24 3.09
CA PRO A 29 -4.93 4.90 3.09
C PRO A 29 -4.27 4.97 4.48
N TRP A 30 -5.05 5.23 5.54
CA TRP A 30 -4.56 5.31 6.93
C TRP A 30 -4.23 3.97 7.58
N ASP A 31 -4.54 2.84 6.94
CA ASP A 31 -4.16 1.51 7.42
C ASP A 31 -2.78 1.07 6.90
N SER A 32 -2.21 1.82 5.95
CA SER A 32 -0.88 1.52 5.41
C SER A 32 0.21 1.73 6.45
N VAL A 33 1.25 0.89 6.42
CA VAL A 33 2.46 1.05 7.24
C VAL A 33 3.02 2.48 7.15
N ALA A 34 3.09 3.04 5.94
CA ALA A 34 3.55 4.41 5.72
C ALA A 34 2.70 5.48 6.44
N SER A 35 1.40 5.25 6.68
CA SER A 35 0.57 6.19 7.43
C SER A 35 0.64 5.98 8.95
N GLN A 36 1.01 4.78 9.41
CA GLN A 36 1.10 4.47 10.84
C GLN A 36 2.48 4.79 11.44
N LEU A 37 3.54 4.70 10.64
CA LEU A 37 4.91 4.98 11.06
C LEU A 37 5.33 6.44 10.81
N PHE A 38 4.40 7.29 10.40
CA PHE A 38 4.67 8.71 10.18
C PHE A 38 4.63 9.46 11.52
N GLU A 39 5.80 9.69 12.11
CA GLU A 39 5.93 10.59 13.25
C GLU A 39 6.17 12.04 12.79
N PRO A 40 5.56 13.04 13.46
CA PRO A 40 5.64 14.44 13.06
C PRO A 40 7.05 15.05 13.20
N TYR A 41 7.98 14.37 13.86
CA TYR A 41 9.34 14.85 14.12
C TYR A 41 10.39 14.34 13.11
N GLY A 42 9.97 13.61 12.07
CA GLY A 42 10.85 13.19 10.98
C GLY A 42 11.78 12.01 11.30
N GLU A 43 11.72 11.47 12.51
CA GLU A 43 12.30 10.17 12.83
C GLU A 43 11.31 9.09 12.42
N CYS A 44 11.73 8.20 11.52
CA CYS A 44 10.94 7.01 11.24
C CYS A 44 11.55 5.80 11.91
N PRO A 45 10.81 5.12 12.82
CA PRO A 45 11.26 3.87 13.43
C PRO A 45 11.66 2.81 12.39
N ILE A 46 11.06 2.85 11.19
CA ILE A 46 11.34 1.89 10.11
C ILE A 46 12.82 1.86 9.71
N ASN A 47 13.55 2.97 9.89
CA ASN A 47 14.95 3.10 9.53
C ASN A 47 15.88 2.28 10.45
N GLY A 48 15.45 2.01 11.69
CA GLY A 48 16.18 1.20 12.67
C GLY A 48 15.66 -0.23 12.82
N MET A 49 14.53 -0.57 12.19
CA MET A 49 13.92 -1.89 12.29
C MET A 49 14.57 -2.89 11.35
N SER A 50 14.67 -4.15 11.80
CA SER A 50 15.01 -5.24 10.88
C SER A 50 13.86 -5.51 9.90
N LEU A 51 14.16 -6.09 8.73
CA LEU A 51 13.12 -6.49 7.78
C LEU A 51 12.10 -7.46 8.40
N LYS A 52 12.54 -8.30 9.35
CA LYS A 52 11.67 -9.18 10.13
C LYS A 52 10.70 -8.39 11.00
N ASP A 53 11.16 -7.36 11.70
CA ASP A 53 10.30 -6.53 12.56
C ASP A 53 9.31 -5.73 11.73
N VAL A 54 9.75 -5.18 10.59
CA VAL A 54 8.86 -4.50 9.65
C VAL A 54 7.79 -5.46 9.14
N TRP A 55 8.16 -6.70 8.79
CA TRP A 55 7.22 -7.72 8.35
C TRP A 55 6.21 -8.07 9.44
N ASN A 56 6.66 -8.31 10.67
CA ASN A 56 5.79 -8.63 11.79
C ASN A 56 4.78 -7.50 12.06
N GLY A 57 5.23 -6.24 12.04
CA GLY A 57 4.36 -5.08 12.17
C GLY A 57 3.36 -4.96 11.02
N ALA A 58 3.81 -5.19 9.78
CA ALA A 58 2.94 -5.17 8.61
C ALA A 58 1.89 -6.29 8.65
N ALA A 59 2.24 -7.49 9.13
CA ALA A 59 1.38 -8.65 9.18
C ALA A 59 0.39 -8.64 10.35
N ALA A 60 0.73 -8.00 11.48
CA ALA A 60 -0.09 -8.01 12.69
C ALA A 60 -1.48 -7.34 12.51
N GLY A 61 -1.55 -6.29 11.69
CA GLY A 61 -2.77 -5.51 11.50
C GLY A 61 -3.27 -4.85 12.78
N ASN A 62 -4.57 -4.53 12.84
CA ASN A 62 -5.21 -3.93 14.01
C ASN A 62 -6.64 -4.46 14.23
N LYS A 63 -7.38 -3.89 15.20
CA LYS A 63 -8.77 -4.30 15.50
C LYS A 63 -9.70 -4.24 14.27
N LYS A 64 -9.39 -3.41 13.28
CA LYS A 64 -10.24 -3.17 12.10
C LYS A 64 -9.68 -3.79 10.82
N ALA A 65 -8.37 -4.02 10.71
CA ALA A 65 -7.68 -4.48 9.51
C ALA A 65 -6.86 -5.74 9.79
N ALA A 66 -6.93 -6.73 8.90
CA ALA A 66 -6.23 -8.00 9.06
C ALA A 66 -4.70 -7.84 9.02
N TYR A 67 -4.21 -6.86 8.26
CA TYR A 67 -2.80 -6.53 8.08
C TYR A 67 -2.67 -5.03 7.73
N HIS A 68 -1.45 -4.49 7.73
CA HIS A 68 -1.11 -3.11 7.34
C HIS A 68 -0.47 -3.01 5.95
N SER A 69 -0.26 -4.16 5.29
CA SER A 69 0.17 -4.24 3.89
C SER A 69 -0.58 -5.35 3.18
N HIS A 70 -1.05 -5.07 1.96
CA HIS A 70 -1.69 -6.07 1.11
C HIS A 70 -0.76 -7.23 0.73
N LEU A 71 0.57 -7.04 0.82
CA LEU A 71 1.55 -8.10 0.62
C LEU A 71 1.45 -9.21 1.68
N CYS A 72 0.87 -8.91 2.84
CA CYS A 72 0.63 -9.85 3.94
C CYS A 72 -0.60 -10.73 3.72
N ALA A 73 -1.40 -10.50 2.67
CA ALA A 73 -2.44 -11.44 2.28
C ALA A 73 -1.85 -12.83 2.02
N ASP A 74 -2.62 -13.89 2.24
CA ASP A 74 -2.16 -15.24 1.93
C ASP A 74 -1.90 -15.38 0.43
N GLN A 75 -0.73 -15.90 0.06
CA GLN A 75 -0.32 -15.97 -1.35
C GLN A 75 -1.14 -16.98 -2.16
N GLU A 76 -1.57 -18.07 -1.54
CA GLU A 76 -2.27 -19.17 -2.20
C GLU A 76 -3.78 -18.91 -2.21
N ALA A 77 -4.32 -18.39 -1.11
CA ALA A 77 -5.74 -18.08 -0.98
C ALA A 77 -6.13 -16.75 -1.63
N ASP A 78 -5.23 -15.75 -1.66
CA ASP A 78 -5.54 -14.40 -2.16
C ASP A 78 -4.37 -13.72 -2.90
N PRO A 79 -3.88 -14.33 -4.00
CA PRO A 79 -2.81 -13.77 -4.82
C PRO A 79 -3.17 -12.41 -5.43
N TRP A 80 -4.46 -12.13 -5.59
CA TRP A 80 -4.95 -10.87 -6.12
C TRP A 80 -4.64 -9.70 -5.17
N HIS A 81 -4.86 -9.87 -3.86
CA HIS A 81 -4.50 -8.83 -2.89
C HIS A 81 -2.99 -8.67 -2.77
N VAL A 82 -2.21 -9.76 -2.85
CA VAL A 82 -0.74 -9.63 -2.93
C VAL A 82 -0.34 -8.77 -4.14
N GLY A 83 -0.93 -9.02 -5.31
CA GLY A 83 -0.71 -8.21 -6.52
C GLY A 83 -1.16 -6.75 -6.36
N ALA A 84 -2.23 -6.50 -5.59
CA ALA A 84 -2.61 -5.13 -5.23
C ALA A 84 -1.53 -4.44 -4.35
N GLY A 85 -0.88 -5.19 -3.45
CA GLY A 85 0.26 -4.71 -2.68
C GLY A 85 1.45 -4.33 -3.57
N ILE A 86 1.82 -5.18 -4.53
CA ILE A 86 2.88 -4.92 -5.50
C ILE A 86 2.56 -3.65 -6.32
N SER A 87 1.32 -3.53 -6.80
CA SER A 87 0.86 -2.36 -7.57
C SER A 87 0.90 -1.06 -6.75
N LEU A 88 0.59 -1.11 -5.46
CA LEU A 88 0.70 0.06 -4.58
C LEU A 88 2.16 0.43 -4.30
N THR A 89 3.04 -0.57 -4.16
CA THR A 89 4.49 -0.32 -4.08
C THR A 89 4.98 0.38 -5.34
N ALA A 90 4.56 -0.09 -6.52
CA ALA A 90 4.92 0.55 -7.78
C ALA A 90 4.46 2.01 -7.85
N ALA A 91 3.21 2.29 -7.43
CA ALA A 91 2.69 3.66 -7.39
C ALA A 91 3.48 4.58 -6.44
N ALA A 92 3.84 4.11 -5.24
CA ALA A 92 4.62 4.88 -4.29
C ALA A 92 6.04 5.19 -4.81
N LEU A 93 6.68 4.22 -5.46
CA LEU A 93 7.98 4.40 -6.09
C LEU A 93 7.91 5.36 -7.29
N SER A 94 6.89 5.24 -8.14
CA SER A 94 6.68 6.17 -9.25
C SER A 94 6.53 7.62 -8.77
N ALA A 95 5.78 7.85 -7.68
CA ALA A 95 5.65 9.17 -7.09
C ALA A 95 7.00 9.71 -6.58
N ALA A 96 7.81 8.86 -5.94
CA ALA A 96 9.15 9.26 -5.50
C ALA A 96 10.08 9.60 -6.68
N ILE A 97 10.00 8.84 -7.79
CA ILE A 97 10.75 9.11 -9.03
C ILE A 97 10.35 10.46 -9.65
N GLU A 98 9.05 10.76 -9.71
CA GLU A 98 8.56 12.04 -10.23
C GLU A 98 9.17 13.22 -9.47
N HIS A 99 9.22 13.11 -8.13
CA HIS A 99 9.86 14.11 -7.29
C HIS A 99 11.39 14.14 -7.46
N PHE A 100 12.04 12.99 -7.60
CA PHE A 100 13.48 12.89 -7.83
C PHE A 100 13.93 13.58 -9.13
N LYS A 101 13.12 13.50 -10.18
CA LYS A 101 13.41 14.10 -11.50
C LYS A 101 13.23 15.61 -11.55
N LYS A 102 12.77 16.25 -10.47
CA LYS A 102 12.58 17.70 -10.44
C LYS A 102 13.92 18.43 -10.61
N PRO A 103 13.98 19.55 -11.36
CA PRO A 103 15.23 20.27 -11.62
C PRO A 103 15.98 20.67 -10.35
N GLU A 104 15.26 20.92 -9.25
CA GLU A 104 15.82 21.26 -7.94
C GLU A 104 16.66 20.11 -7.38
N MET A 105 16.19 18.87 -7.50
CA MET A 105 16.91 17.68 -7.02
C MET A 105 18.24 17.51 -7.73
N LYS A 106 18.26 17.72 -9.05
CA LYS A 106 19.48 17.67 -9.87
C LYS A 106 20.53 18.72 -9.47
N LYS A 107 20.08 19.87 -8.95
CA LYS A 107 20.97 20.95 -8.47
C LYS A 107 21.52 20.69 -7.07
N LEU A 108 20.74 20.01 -6.22
CA LEU A 108 21.07 19.81 -4.81
C LEU A 108 21.94 18.57 -4.56
N ILE A 109 21.79 17.53 -5.38
CA ILE A 109 22.53 16.28 -5.24
C ILE A 109 23.85 16.37 -6.00
N VAL A 110 24.94 15.86 -5.41
CA VAL A 110 26.23 15.72 -6.08
C VAL A 110 26.04 14.94 -7.40
N PRO A 111 26.50 15.47 -8.56
CA PRO A 111 26.16 14.92 -9.86
C PRO A 111 26.43 13.42 -10.02
N GLU A 112 27.52 12.92 -9.43
CA GLU A 112 27.86 11.49 -9.45
C GLU A 112 26.76 10.61 -8.84
N TYR A 113 26.22 10.99 -7.68
CA TYR A 113 25.18 10.22 -7.00
C TYR A 113 23.83 10.38 -7.69
N TYR A 114 23.53 11.57 -8.21
CA TYR A 114 22.33 11.79 -9.00
C TYR A 114 22.33 10.89 -10.25
N ASN A 115 23.44 10.85 -10.99
CA ASN A 115 23.56 10.05 -12.21
C ASN A 115 23.41 8.55 -11.95
N LYS A 116 24.03 8.04 -10.87
CA LYS A 116 23.88 6.62 -10.46
C LYS A 116 22.42 6.25 -10.17
N ALA A 117 21.69 7.11 -9.48
CA ALA A 117 20.27 6.89 -9.23
C ALA A 117 19.44 7.06 -10.51
N GLU A 118 19.78 8.02 -11.37
CA GLU A 118 19.07 8.25 -12.63
C GLU A 118 19.21 7.07 -13.61
N GLU A 119 20.39 6.46 -13.71
CA GLU A 119 20.61 5.24 -14.50
C GLU A 119 19.70 4.10 -14.04
N GLU A 120 19.63 3.87 -12.74
CA GLU A 120 18.74 2.86 -12.16
C GLU A 120 17.25 3.20 -12.38
N ILE A 121 16.87 4.48 -12.26
CA ILE A 121 15.51 4.95 -12.52
C ILE A 121 15.10 4.72 -13.98
N LYS A 122 16.01 4.91 -14.95
CA LYS A 122 15.72 4.69 -16.38
C LYS A 122 15.33 3.23 -16.66
N GLU A 123 15.92 2.27 -15.93
CA GLU A 123 15.52 0.87 -15.98
C GLU A 123 14.21 0.59 -15.24
N LEU A 124 14.05 1.20 -14.05
CA LEU A 124 12.97 0.87 -13.12
C LEU A 124 11.63 1.49 -13.52
N GLU A 125 11.61 2.75 -13.91
CA GLU A 125 10.40 3.52 -14.22
C GLU A 125 9.46 2.85 -15.24
N PRO A 126 9.91 2.32 -16.40
CA PRO A 126 9.01 1.65 -17.33
C PRO A 126 8.37 0.38 -16.72
N LEU A 127 9.07 -0.31 -15.82
CA LEU A 127 8.51 -1.46 -15.10
C LEU A 127 7.40 -1.00 -14.15
N LEU A 128 7.64 0.05 -13.38
CA LEU A 128 6.66 0.58 -12.44
C LEU A 128 5.41 1.11 -13.15
N ALA A 129 5.55 1.71 -14.33
CA ALA A 129 4.43 2.16 -15.14
C ALA A 129 3.50 1.01 -15.57
N LEU A 130 4.07 -0.16 -15.89
CA LEU A 130 3.30 -1.38 -16.22
C LEU A 130 2.67 -2.03 -14.99
N LEU A 131 3.36 -2.00 -13.84
CA LEU A 131 2.90 -2.64 -12.60
C LEU A 131 1.92 -1.77 -11.81
N ASN A 132 1.86 -0.47 -12.08
CA ASN A 132 0.90 0.45 -11.50
C ASN A 132 -0.48 0.28 -12.16
N LEU A 133 -1.17 -0.80 -11.81
CA LEU A 133 -2.51 -1.14 -12.29
C LEU A 133 -3.63 -0.33 -11.62
N GLY A 134 -3.31 0.88 -11.13
CA GLY A 134 -4.27 1.81 -10.55
C GLY A 134 -4.92 1.32 -9.26
N LYS A 135 -6.01 2.01 -8.86
CA LYS A 135 -6.68 1.93 -7.54
C LYS A 135 -6.66 0.50 -6.98
N GLY A 136 -6.05 0.30 -5.81
CA GLY A 136 -6.13 -0.93 -5.00
C GLY A 136 -7.58 -1.38 -4.74
N SER A 137 -7.86 -2.42 -3.96
CA SER A 137 -9.15 -3.18 -3.82
C SER A 137 -10.52 -2.45 -3.69
N GLN A 138 -10.78 -1.46 -4.54
CA GLN A 138 -11.85 -0.46 -4.48
C GLN A 138 -13.03 -0.78 -5.38
N SER A 139 -13.23 -2.04 -5.79
CA SER A 139 -14.43 -2.45 -6.53
C SER A 139 -15.73 -2.32 -5.71
N GLN A 140 -15.69 -1.88 -4.45
CA GLN A 140 -16.86 -1.38 -3.71
C GLN A 140 -16.82 0.14 -3.50
N ARG A 141 -17.90 0.79 -3.96
CA ARG A 141 -18.25 2.21 -3.78
C ARG A 141 -18.25 2.55 -2.28
N ASP A 142 -17.58 3.64 -1.92
CA ASP A 142 -17.45 4.13 -0.53
C ASP A 142 -18.49 5.25 -0.32
N THR A 143 -19.32 5.13 0.71
CA THR A 143 -20.48 6.01 1.00
C THR A 143 -20.09 7.25 1.81
N GLY A 144 -19.20 8.12 1.30
CA GLY A 144 -18.86 9.34 2.05
C GLY A 144 -18.17 10.44 1.26
N THR A 145 -18.70 11.66 1.38
CA THR A 145 -18.30 12.90 0.69
C THR A 145 -16.96 13.48 1.17
N PHE A 146 -16.52 13.20 2.39
CA PHE A 146 -15.20 13.61 2.89
C PHE A 146 -14.05 12.65 2.51
N ARG A 147 -14.37 11.41 2.12
CA ARG A 147 -13.38 10.36 1.76
C ARG A 147 -12.86 10.51 0.33
N SER A 148 -13.59 11.19 -0.56
CA SER A 148 -13.19 11.47 -1.94
C SER A 148 -12.01 12.46 -2.01
N ALA A 149 -12.00 13.48 -1.15
CA ALA A 149 -10.96 14.52 -1.13
C ALA A 149 -9.57 13.99 -0.72
N LYS A 150 -9.49 13.05 0.24
CA LYS A 150 -8.22 12.38 0.60
C LYS A 150 -7.76 11.35 -0.45
N ARG A 151 -8.68 10.70 -1.18
CA ARG A 151 -8.33 9.79 -2.30
C ARG A 151 -7.74 10.54 -3.50
N HIS A 152 -8.10 11.80 -3.70
CA HIS A 152 -7.64 12.59 -4.84
C HIS A 152 -6.13 12.88 -4.83
N LYS A 153 -5.44 12.78 -3.68
CA LYS A 153 -4.07 13.29 -3.55
C LYS A 153 -2.93 12.29 -3.84
N ALA A 154 -3.19 10.98 -3.82
CA ALA A 154 -2.10 9.98 -3.91
C ALA A 154 -2.20 9.02 -5.11
N THR A 155 -3.39 8.79 -5.67
CA THR A 155 -3.59 7.76 -6.71
C THR A 155 -4.43 8.24 -7.90
N ALA A 156 -4.65 9.55 -8.04
CA ALA A 156 -5.55 10.10 -9.07
C ALA A 156 -4.89 10.25 -10.45
N THR A 157 -3.56 10.28 -10.52
CA THR A 157 -2.78 10.51 -11.74
C THR A 157 -2.31 9.23 -12.45
N ALA A 158 -2.74 8.05 -11.99
CA ALA A 158 -2.39 6.80 -12.65
C ALA A 158 -3.13 6.66 -14.00
N SER A 159 -2.52 7.15 -15.06
CA SER A 159 -2.78 6.65 -16.41
C SER A 159 -2.06 5.32 -16.50
N ALA A 160 -2.79 4.21 -16.27
CA ALA A 160 -2.23 2.88 -16.50
C ALA A 160 -1.75 2.81 -17.95
N THR A 161 -0.44 2.67 -18.17
CA THR A 161 0.07 2.30 -19.49
C THR A 161 -0.46 0.89 -19.74
N THR A 162 -1.40 0.74 -20.67
CA THR A 162 -2.05 -0.55 -20.95
C THR A 162 -1.08 -1.46 -21.69
N GLY A 163 -0.12 -2.04 -20.97
CA GLY A 163 0.73 -3.11 -21.48
C GLY A 163 -0.06 -4.41 -21.64
N SER A 164 0.38 -5.25 -22.57
CA SER A 164 -0.06 -6.63 -22.69
C SER A 164 0.22 -7.41 -21.40
N GLN A 165 -0.51 -8.50 -21.18
CA GLN A 165 -0.28 -9.34 -20.00
C GLN A 165 1.17 -9.85 -19.96
N ALA A 166 1.75 -10.22 -21.10
CA ALA A 166 3.13 -10.67 -21.17
C ALA A 166 4.12 -9.61 -20.68
N GLU A 167 3.93 -8.34 -21.05
CA GLU A 167 4.76 -7.22 -20.58
C GLU A 167 4.61 -6.98 -19.08
N ILE A 168 3.40 -7.12 -18.52
CA ILE A 168 3.17 -6.99 -17.08
C ILE A 168 3.92 -8.10 -16.31
N LEU A 169 3.89 -9.34 -16.81
CA LEU A 169 4.57 -10.46 -16.15
C LEU A 169 6.09 -10.36 -16.25
N ASP A 170 6.62 -9.94 -17.39
CA ASP A 170 8.05 -9.64 -17.55
C ASP A 170 8.49 -8.49 -16.64
N ALA A 171 7.69 -7.42 -16.55
CA ALA A 171 7.93 -6.32 -15.63
C ALA A 171 7.92 -6.78 -14.17
N ALA A 172 7.02 -7.69 -13.79
CA ALA A 172 6.93 -8.22 -12.44
C ALA A 172 8.18 -9.04 -12.07
N SER A 173 8.67 -9.87 -12.98
CA SER A 173 9.94 -10.61 -12.82
C SER A 173 11.13 -9.65 -12.64
N LYS A 174 11.26 -8.65 -13.51
CA LYS A 174 12.35 -7.66 -13.44
C LYS A 174 12.27 -6.82 -12.15
N PHE A 175 11.08 -6.46 -11.73
CA PHE A 175 10.88 -5.71 -10.49
C PHE A 175 11.18 -6.56 -9.24
N TYR A 176 10.81 -7.84 -9.23
CA TYR A 176 11.23 -8.78 -8.19
C TYR A 176 12.76 -8.85 -8.08
N LYS A 177 13.44 -9.01 -9.22
CA LYS A 177 14.92 -9.01 -9.28
C LYS A 177 15.52 -7.71 -8.77
N TRP A 178 14.87 -6.57 -9.02
CA TRP A 178 15.31 -5.28 -8.47
C TRP A 178 15.16 -5.22 -6.94
N LEU A 179 14.03 -5.68 -6.40
CA LEU A 179 13.77 -5.71 -4.96
C LEU A 179 14.79 -6.58 -4.20
N THR A 180 15.27 -7.66 -4.82
CA THR A 180 16.26 -8.58 -4.23
C THR A 180 17.71 -8.12 -4.40
N ARG A 181 17.98 -7.03 -5.15
CA ARG A 181 19.35 -6.49 -5.27
C ARG A 181 19.88 -6.07 -3.89
N PRO A 182 21.11 -6.46 -3.51
CA PRO A 182 21.71 -6.09 -2.23
C PRO A 182 22.03 -4.59 -2.15
N LYS A 183 22.28 -3.95 -3.31
CA LYS A 183 22.60 -2.53 -3.42
C LYS A 183 21.72 -1.87 -4.47
N SER A 184 21.25 -0.67 -4.17
CA SER A 184 20.47 0.19 -5.06
C SER A 184 20.78 1.65 -4.73
N ALA A 185 21.19 2.41 -5.74
CA ALA A 185 21.47 3.84 -5.60
C ALA A 185 20.17 4.60 -5.34
N PHE A 186 19.12 4.28 -6.08
CA PHE A 186 17.80 4.88 -5.89
C PHE A 186 17.24 4.59 -4.49
N ARG A 187 17.37 3.35 -3.99
CA ARG A 187 16.95 3.00 -2.62
C ARG A 187 17.70 3.78 -1.56
N SER A 188 19.00 3.99 -1.77
CA SER A 188 19.82 4.82 -0.86
C SER A 188 19.33 6.26 -0.85
N MET A 189 18.92 6.80 -2.01
CA MET A 189 18.29 8.13 -2.10
C MET A 189 16.93 8.16 -1.41
N LEU A 190 16.08 7.14 -1.58
CA LEU A 190 14.80 7.04 -0.86
C LEU A 190 14.99 7.11 0.65
N PHE A 191 15.97 6.37 1.19
CA PHE A 191 16.30 6.39 2.61
C PHE A 191 16.78 7.77 3.07
N LEU A 192 17.75 8.37 2.39
CA LEU A 192 18.32 9.67 2.77
C LEU A 192 17.30 10.82 2.68
N LEU A 193 16.41 10.75 1.69
CA LEU A 193 15.39 11.78 1.44
C LEU A 193 14.07 11.50 2.16
N SER A 194 13.96 10.38 2.89
CA SER A 194 12.73 9.95 3.57
C SER A 194 12.23 10.93 4.64
N GLY A 195 13.03 11.93 5.04
CA GLY A 195 12.56 13.07 5.83
C GLY A 195 11.48 13.92 5.12
N ALA A 196 11.29 13.73 3.81
CA ALA A 196 10.21 14.34 3.04
C ALA A 196 9.12 13.32 2.65
N ASN A 197 7.85 13.72 2.79
CA ASN A 197 6.64 12.88 2.77
C ASN A 197 6.53 11.89 1.57
N THR A 198 6.87 12.29 0.34
CA THR A 198 6.75 11.40 -0.82
C THR A 198 7.88 10.36 -0.88
N PHE A 199 9.13 10.76 -0.61
CA PHE A 199 10.25 9.84 -0.45
C PHE A 199 10.05 8.89 0.73
N PHE A 200 9.42 9.36 1.81
CA PHE A 200 9.02 8.53 2.92
C PHE A 200 8.09 7.38 2.52
N SER A 201 7.03 7.71 1.77
CA SER A 201 6.07 6.70 1.31
C SER A 201 6.71 5.68 0.36
N GLY A 202 7.60 6.13 -0.53
CA GLY A 202 8.38 5.26 -1.42
C GLY A 202 9.36 4.38 -0.63
N HIS A 203 10.03 4.93 0.38
CA HIS A 203 10.94 4.20 1.25
C HIS A 203 10.21 3.10 2.02
N CYS A 204 9.10 3.44 2.70
CA CYS A 204 8.29 2.46 3.42
C CYS A 204 7.78 1.35 2.48
N ALA A 205 7.33 1.71 1.28
CA ALA A 205 6.84 0.75 0.31
C ALA A 205 7.94 -0.21 -0.19
N ASP A 206 9.15 0.28 -0.46
CA ASP A 206 10.32 -0.55 -0.79
C ASP A 206 10.67 -1.49 0.37
N VAL A 207 10.81 -0.97 1.60
CA VAL A 207 11.19 -1.75 2.77
C VAL A 207 10.16 -2.84 3.06
N VAL A 208 8.86 -2.52 3.03
CA VAL A 208 7.79 -3.51 3.25
C VAL A 208 7.75 -4.56 2.13
N ALA A 209 8.02 -4.18 0.87
CA ALA A 209 8.08 -5.13 -0.23
C ALA A 209 9.25 -6.11 -0.09
N ARG A 210 10.42 -5.61 0.30
CA ARG A 210 11.61 -6.44 0.58
C ARG A 210 11.42 -7.32 1.80
N ALA A 211 10.86 -6.78 2.88
CA ALA A 211 10.50 -7.52 4.08
C ALA A 211 9.54 -8.66 3.75
N GLY A 212 8.57 -8.39 2.85
CA GLY A 212 7.70 -9.38 2.24
C GLY A 212 8.49 -10.50 1.62
N ILE A 213 9.32 -10.24 0.60
CA ILE A 213 10.09 -11.29 -0.10
C ILE A 213 10.96 -12.12 0.85
N GLU A 214 11.59 -11.48 1.85
CA GLU A 214 12.52 -12.17 2.75
C GLU A 214 11.82 -13.01 3.84
N ASN A 215 10.73 -12.50 4.43
CA ASN A 215 10.09 -13.11 5.60
C ASN A 215 8.78 -13.85 5.28
N LYS A 216 8.20 -13.59 4.12
CA LYS A 216 7.23 -14.44 3.46
C LYS A 216 7.89 -14.85 2.16
N PRO A 217 8.45 -16.07 2.03
CA PRO A 217 9.29 -16.44 0.90
C PRO A 217 8.49 -16.54 -0.41
N ILE A 218 8.02 -15.40 -0.90
CA ILE A 218 7.33 -15.21 -2.17
C ILE A 218 8.41 -15.42 -3.22
N THR A 219 8.33 -16.55 -3.93
CA THR A 219 9.24 -16.79 -5.05
C THR A 219 8.97 -15.83 -6.19
N GLU A 220 9.90 -15.72 -7.14
CA GLU A 220 9.69 -14.92 -8.35
C GLU A 220 8.40 -15.35 -9.08
N GLU A 221 8.15 -16.67 -9.16
CA GLU A 221 6.95 -17.23 -9.79
C GLU A 221 5.67 -16.82 -9.05
N GLN A 222 5.68 -16.83 -7.71
CA GLN A 222 4.54 -16.38 -6.91
C GLN A 222 4.31 -14.87 -7.04
N PHE A 223 5.38 -14.08 -7.13
CA PHE A 223 5.31 -12.64 -7.36
C PHE A 223 4.67 -12.33 -8.73
N VAL A 224 5.10 -13.04 -9.77
CA VAL A 224 4.54 -12.95 -11.12
C VAL A 224 3.08 -13.43 -11.14
N ALA A 225 2.75 -14.52 -10.44
CA ALA A 225 1.40 -15.05 -10.32
C ALA A 225 0.45 -14.06 -9.63
N ALA A 226 0.92 -13.36 -8.59
CA ALA A 226 0.16 -12.32 -7.92
C ALA A 226 -0.16 -11.15 -8.87
N MET A 227 0.81 -10.72 -9.68
CA MET A 227 0.57 -9.69 -10.71
C MET A 227 -0.35 -10.17 -11.83
N LYS A 228 -0.25 -11.44 -12.24
CA LYS A 228 -1.19 -12.07 -13.18
C LYS A 228 -2.62 -12.05 -12.64
N ALA A 229 -2.81 -12.41 -11.37
CA ALA A 229 -4.11 -12.37 -10.73
C ALA A 229 -4.64 -10.94 -10.69
N ARG A 230 -3.80 -9.96 -10.32
CA ARG A 230 -4.16 -8.54 -10.26
C ARG A 230 -4.52 -7.94 -11.61
N SER A 231 -3.86 -8.36 -12.70
CA SER A 231 -4.16 -7.89 -14.06
C SER A 231 -5.52 -8.39 -14.57
N GLN A 232 -6.10 -9.40 -13.92
CA GLN A 232 -7.42 -9.93 -14.22
C GLN A 232 -8.48 -9.22 -13.35
N LYS A 233 -9.71 -9.05 -13.88
CA LYS A 233 -10.84 -8.51 -13.10
C LYS A 233 -11.03 -9.38 -11.86
N MET A 234 -11.28 -8.76 -10.69
CA MET A 234 -11.63 -9.50 -9.48
C MET A 234 -12.77 -10.49 -9.78
N PRO A 235 -12.70 -11.74 -9.28
CA PRO A 235 -13.88 -12.56 -9.14
C PRO A 235 -14.87 -11.79 -8.26
N VAL A 236 -16.01 -11.37 -8.82
CA VAL A 236 -17.12 -10.89 -8.00
C VAL A 236 -17.72 -12.14 -7.35
N PRO A 237 -17.76 -12.25 -6.02
CA PRO A 237 -18.44 -13.37 -5.39
C PRO A 237 -19.91 -13.37 -5.83
N ALA A 238 -20.35 -14.49 -6.40
CA ALA A 238 -21.72 -14.68 -6.83
C ALA A 238 -22.67 -14.42 -5.63
N GLY A 239 -23.51 -13.40 -5.73
CA GLY A 239 -24.47 -13.03 -4.67
C GLY A 239 -24.31 -11.62 -4.09
N ALA A 240 -23.21 -10.90 -4.37
CA ALA A 240 -23.07 -9.50 -3.97
C ALA A 240 -23.69 -8.53 -5.00
N GLY A 241 -25.01 -8.60 -5.17
CA GLY A 241 -25.74 -7.54 -5.86
C GLY A 241 -25.62 -6.23 -5.08
N PRO A 242 -25.57 -5.06 -5.75
CA PRO A 242 -25.51 -3.79 -5.05
C PRO A 242 -26.84 -3.58 -4.31
N LYS A 243 -26.83 -3.63 -2.98
CA LYS A 243 -27.92 -2.99 -2.22
C LYS A 243 -27.78 -1.49 -2.44
N GLY A 244 -28.68 -0.92 -3.25
CA GLY A 244 -28.85 0.52 -3.35
C GLY A 244 -29.05 1.07 -1.94
N SER A 245 -28.12 1.92 -1.51
CA SER A 245 -28.34 2.78 -0.37
C SER A 245 -29.02 4.02 -0.93
N ASP A 246 -30.34 4.04 -0.86
CA ASP A 246 -31.14 5.20 -1.22
C ASP A 246 -30.76 6.31 -0.23
N ALA A 247 -30.10 7.35 -0.74
CA ALA A 247 -29.52 8.43 0.06
C ALA A 247 -30.58 9.41 0.58
N THR A 248 -31.70 8.91 1.11
CA THR A 248 -32.85 9.71 1.54
C THR A 248 -32.94 9.91 3.06
N GLY A 249 -32.01 9.36 3.85
CA GLY A 249 -32.17 9.36 5.32
C GLY A 249 -31.47 10.45 6.13
N LEU A 250 -30.83 11.47 5.52
CA LEU A 250 -29.99 12.42 6.28
C LEU A 250 -30.57 13.84 6.43
N PHE A 251 -31.73 14.14 5.84
CA PHE A 251 -32.32 15.50 5.93
C PHE A 251 -33.84 15.57 6.12
N ASP A 252 -34.53 14.46 6.40
CA ASP A 252 -35.95 14.51 6.77
C ASP A 252 -36.16 14.03 8.22
N SER A 253 -36.71 14.94 9.02
CA SER A 253 -37.10 14.92 10.45
C SER A 253 -36.01 14.98 11.53
#